data_AF-A0A8T2RVI8-F1
#
_entry.id   AF-A0A8T2RVI8-F1
#
_cell.length_a   1.000
_cell.length_b   1.000
_cell.length_c   1.000
_cell.angle_alpha   90.00
_cell.angle_beta   90.00
_cell.angle_gamma   90.00
#
_symmetry.space_group_name_H-M   'P 1'
#
loop_
_entity.id
_entity.type
_entity.pdbx_description
1 polymer ?
#
loop_
_entity_poly.entity_id
_entity_poly.type
_entity_poly.pdbx_seq_one_letter_code
_entity_poly.pdbx_strand_id
1 'polypeptide(L)'
;MFVGCTMATLSELGRLPAVTSSFTVLDASYTKRLSWNWVFCFPTGTRASGPVFFWSYVFYLSKFYELLDTFIMILKRRKLTFLHVFHHAIVIVMSFFWLEYVQSLQVIALLTNTSVHMLMYSYYLMCSLGFKPFWKKIVTNCQIVQFMFSFAVSFYMLYLHFNGTGCQGFWAWTFNAFFNASLLVLFVNFHCKQYRQRRSENQLHSTKRD
;
A
#
# COMPACT_ATOMS: atom_id res chain seq x y z
N MET A 1 37.21 28.53 -12.43
CA MET A 1 37.00 30.00 -12.41
C MET A 1 35.54 30.41 -12.68
N PHE A 2 34.54 29.56 -12.37
CA PHE A 2 33.11 29.84 -12.65
C PHE A 2 32.17 29.66 -11.44
N VAL A 3 32.73 29.56 -10.23
CA VAL A 3 31.94 29.37 -8.98
C VAL A 3 31.92 30.64 -8.11
N GLY A 4 32.73 31.66 -8.43
CA GLY A 4 32.89 32.85 -7.59
C GLY A 4 31.91 34.00 -7.83
N CYS A 5 31.20 34.03 -8.97
CA CYS A 5 30.37 35.19 -9.35
C CYS A 5 28.90 35.09 -8.91
N THR A 6 28.41 33.88 -8.56
CA THR A 6 27.01 33.64 -8.20
C THR A 6 26.70 33.88 -6.72
N MET A 7 27.71 33.91 -5.85
CA MET A 7 27.51 34.12 -4.40
C MET A 7 27.40 35.60 -4.00
N ALA A 8 27.89 36.53 -4.84
CA ALA A 8 27.87 37.96 -4.54
C ALA A 8 26.49 38.60 -4.77
N THR A 9 25.62 38.01 -5.59
CA THR A 9 24.25 38.50 -5.82
C THR A 9 23.25 38.04 -4.76
N LEU A 10 23.59 37.00 -3.97
CA LEU A 10 22.70 36.45 -2.94
C LEU A 10 22.82 37.16 -1.58
N SER A 11 23.94 37.84 -1.28
CA SER A 11 24.10 38.57 -0.02
C SER A 11 23.33 39.89 0.02
N GLU A 12 23.13 40.55 -1.14
CA GLU A 12 22.42 41.83 -1.22
C GLU A 12 20.88 41.65 -1.24
N LEU A 13 20.36 40.49 -1.64
CA LEU A 13 18.93 40.18 -1.52
C LEU A 13 18.49 39.80 -0.09
N GLY A 14 19.43 39.49 0.80
CA GLY A 14 19.19 39.11 2.20
C GLY A 14 18.87 40.27 3.15
N ARG A 15 18.87 41.52 2.66
CA ARG A 15 18.66 42.74 3.48
C ARG A 15 17.25 43.32 3.40
N LEU A 16 16.30 42.62 2.78
CA LEU A 16 14.89 43.03 2.77
C LEU A 16 14.13 42.29 3.90
N PRO A 17 13.58 43.00 4.90
CA PRO A 17 12.86 42.39 6.02
C PRO A 17 11.60 41.61 5.60
N ALA A 18 11.09 41.82 4.38
CA ALA A 18 9.94 41.07 3.84
C ALA A 18 10.30 39.64 3.37
N VAL A 19 11.55 39.39 2.97
CA VAL A 19 11.98 38.10 2.40
C VAL A 19 12.31 37.11 3.51
N THR A 20 12.90 37.57 4.61
CA THR A 20 13.18 36.75 5.80
C THR A 20 11.90 36.30 6.49
N SER A 21 10.86 37.13 6.55
CA SER A 21 9.54 36.73 7.06
C SER A 21 8.87 35.68 6.18
N SER A 22 9.01 35.77 4.86
CA SER A 22 8.37 34.82 3.95
C SER A 22 9.04 33.44 3.99
N PHE A 23 10.37 33.37 4.06
CA PHE A 23 11.09 32.11 4.21
C PHE A 23 10.89 31.46 5.58
N THR A 24 10.89 32.24 6.66
CA THR A 24 10.64 31.69 8.01
C THR A 24 9.21 31.21 8.22
N VAL A 25 8.21 31.88 7.62
CA VAL A 25 6.80 31.44 7.65
C VAL A 25 6.55 30.23 6.75
N LEU A 26 7.24 30.14 5.60
CA LEU A 26 7.20 28.96 4.74
C LEU A 26 7.83 27.74 5.43
N ASP A 27 8.98 27.90 6.09
CA ASP A 27 9.66 26.81 6.79
C ASP A 27 8.87 26.33 8.03
N ALA A 28 8.31 27.25 8.82
CA ALA A 28 7.45 26.92 9.96
C ALA A 28 6.12 26.25 9.54
N SER A 29 5.59 26.60 8.37
CA SER A 29 4.39 25.93 7.80
C SER A 29 4.73 24.57 7.18
N TYR A 30 5.96 24.35 6.72
CA TYR A 30 6.44 23.08 6.20
C TYR A 30 6.79 22.10 7.34
N THR A 31 7.39 22.57 8.43
CA THR A 31 7.72 21.74 9.61
C THR A 31 6.50 21.39 10.46
N LYS A 32 5.47 22.24 10.55
CA LYS A 32 4.20 21.88 11.23
C LYS A 32 3.36 20.82 10.49
N ARG A 33 3.65 20.55 9.21
CA ARG A 33 2.92 19.58 8.37
C ARG A 33 3.49 18.16 8.45
N LEU A 34 4.63 17.96 9.12
CA LEU A 34 5.30 16.67 9.30
C LEU A 34 5.17 16.15 10.74
N SER A 35 3.94 16.07 11.26
CA SER A 35 3.72 15.24 12.45
C SER A 35 3.52 13.80 11.97
N TRP A 36 4.20 12.81 12.57
CA TRP A 36 4.00 11.38 12.26
C TRP A 36 2.51 11.01 12.21
N ASN A 37 1.71 11.64 13.08
CA ASN A 37 0.26 11.50 13.12
C ASN A 37 -0.45 11.82 11.81
N TRP A 38 0.05 12.75 10.98
CA TRP A 38 -0.56 13.11 9.69
C TRP A 38 -0.50 11.95 8.68
N VAL A 39 0.51 11.09 8.79
CA VAL A 39 0.67 9.91 7.93
C VAL A 39 -0.31 8.79 8.29
N PHE A 40 -0.76 8.75 9.56
CA PHE A 40 -1.71 7.76 10.08
C PHE A 40 -3.16 8.28 10.12
N CYS A 41 -3.35 9.59 10.29
CA CYS A 41 -4.63 10.25 10.54
C CYS A 41 -4.63 11.62 9.85
N PHE A 42 -5.41 11.77 8.78
CA PHE A 42 -5.64 13.07 8.17
C PHE A 42 -6.65 13.87 9.00
N PRO A 43 -6.37 15.16 9.24
CA PRO A 43 -7.34 16.04 9.87
C PRO A 43 -8.57 16.20 8.99
N THR A 44 -9.74 16.36 9.62
CA THR A 44 -11.02 16.57 8.94
C THR A 44 -10.98 17.84 8.08
N GLY A 45 -11.42 17.74 6.82
CA GLY A 45 -11.41 18.85 5.86
C GLY A 45 -10.18 18.91 4.95
N THR A 46 -9.34 17.87 4.95
CA THR A 46 -8.25 17.72 3.98
C THR A 46 -8.82 17.59 2.57
N ARG A 47 -8.43 18.51 1.67
CA ARG A 47 -8.76 18.44 0.25
C ARG A 47 -7.96 17.35 -0.43
N ALA A 48 -8.58 16.67 -1.40
CA ALA A 48 -7.95 15.72 -2.31
C ALA A 48 -7.03 16.44 -3.32
N SER A 49 -6.01 17.15 -2.85
CA SER A 49 -5.09 17.91 -3.69
C SER A 49 -3.67 17.82 -3.16
N GLY A 50 -2.73 17.57 -4.07
CA GLY A 50 -1.31 17.49 -3.80
C GLY A 50 -0.65 16.23 -4.36
N PRO A 51 0.68 16.12 -4.21
CA PRO A 51 1.46 15.02 -4.79
C PRO A 51 1.00 13.65 -4.31
N VAL A 52 0.59 13.53 -3.05
CA VAL A 52 0.13 12.27 -2.45
C VAL A 52 -1.09 11.71 -3.19
N PHE A 53 -2.09 12.55 -3.47
CA PHE A 53 -3.31 12.13 -4.19
C PHE A 53 -3.02 11.78 -5.65
N PHE A 54 -2.08 12.48 -6.28
CA PHE A 54 -1.61 12.11 -7.62
C PHE A 54 -1.01 10.70 -7.63
N TRP A 55 -0.11 10.38 -6.69
CA TRP A 55 0.47 9.04 -6.58
C TRP A 55 -0.56 7.97 -6.19
N SER A 56 -1.53 8.30 -5.34
CA SER A 56 -2.67 7.42 -5.04
C SER A 56 -3.53 7.13 -6.28
N TYR A 57 -3.72 8.11 -7.16
CA TYR A 57 -4.43 7.92 -8.43
C TYR A 57 -3.63 7.04 -9.40
N VAL A 58 -2.31 7.24 -9.50
CA VAL A 58 -1.44 6.35 -10.28
C VAL A 58 -1.52 4.92 -9.77
N PHE A 59 -1.53 4.72 -8.46
CA PHE A 59 -1.71 3.39 -7.86
C PHE A 59 -3.07 2.77 -8.16
N TYR A 60 -4.14 3.56 -8.11
CA TYR A 60 -5.47 3.12 -8.52
C TYR A 60 -5.45 2.60 -9.97
N LEU A 61 -4.82 3.33 -10.89
CA LEU A 61 -4.63 2.88 -12.28
C LEU A 61 -3.82 1.58 -12.36
N SER A 62 -2.77 1.41 -11.57
CA SER A 62 -2.00 0.16 -11.53
C SER A 62 -2.86 -1.06 -11.18
N LYS A 63 -3.91 -0.91 -10.36
CA LYS A 63 -4.84 -2.02 -10.06
C LYS A 63 -5.71 -2.42 -11.25
N PHE A 64 -6.04 -1.49 -12.16
CA PHE A 64 -6.68 -1.86 -13.43
C PHE A 64 -5.73 -2.65 -14.32
N TYR A 65 -4.44 -2.30 -14.36
CA TYR A 65 -3.45 -3.09 -15.09
C TYR A 65 -3.30 -4.52 -14.55
N GLU A 66 -3.34 -4.70 -13.22
CA GLU A 66 -3.35 -6.03 -12.60
C GLU A 66 -4.59 -6.85 -12.98
N LEU A 67 -5.74 -6.19 -13.10
CA LEU A 67 -6.97 -6.83 -13.57
C LEU A 67 -6.88 -7.24 -15.05
N LEU A 68 -6.25 -6.41 -15.89
CA LEU A 68 -6.00 -6.73 -17.30
C LEU A 68 -5.10 -7.96 -17.45
N ASP A 69 -4.05 -8.11 -16.65
CA ASP A 69 -3.22 -9.32 -16.65
C ASP A 69 -4.05 -10.56 -16.29
N THR A 70 -4.92 -10.43 -15.28
CA THR A 70 -5.88 -11.47 -14.90
C THR A 70 -6.81 -11.82 -16.06
N PHE A 71 -7.33 -10.82 -16.77
CA PHE A 71 -8.20 -11.01 -17.94
C PHE A 71 -7.49 -11.76 -19.08
N ILE A 72 -6.23 -11.40 -19.37
CA ILE A 72 -5.39 -12.10 -20.35
C ILE A 72 -5.14 -13.56 -19.92
N MET A 73 -4.94 -13.82 -18.63
CA MET A 73 -4.80 -15.19 -18.11
C MET A 73 -6.07 -16.03 -18.27
N ILE A 74 -7.25 -15.43 -18.08
CA ILE A 74 -8.55 -16.08 -18.33
C ILE A 74 -8.66 -16.45 -19.80
N LEU A 75 -8.33 -15.52 -20.70
CA LEU A 75 -8.33 -15.77 -22.16
C LEU A 75 -7.36 -16.90 -22.54
N LYS A 76 -6.19 -16.98 -21.89
CA LYS A 76 -5.21 -18.07 -22.03
C LYS A 76 -5.63 -19.38 -21.33
N ARG A 77 -6.85 -19.46 -20.80
CA ARG A 77 -7.41 -20.61 -20.04
C ARG A 77 -6.52 -21.11 -18.90
N ARG A 78 -5.76 -20.21 -18.27
CA ARG A 78 -4.98 -20.55 -17.07
C ARG A 78 -5.94 -20.69 -15.89
N LYS A 79 -5.74 -21.73 -15.07
CA LYS A 79 -6.55 -21.95 -13.86
C LYS A 79 -6.28 -20.84 -12.85
N LEU A 80 -7.23 -19.92 -12.71
CA LEU A 80 -7.23 -18.89 -11.67
C LEU A 80 -7.95 -19.41 -10.43
N THR A 81 -7.44 -19.04 -9.27
CA THR A 81 -8.14 -19.31 -8.01
C THR A 81 -9.23 -18.25 -7.79
N PHE A 82 -10.35 -18.66 -7.19
CA PHE A 82 -11.41 -17.71 -6.80
C PHE A 82 -10.87 -16.56 -5.93
N LEU A 83 -9.94 -16.88 -5.03
CA LEU A 83 -9.29 -15.91 -4.14
C LEU A 83 -8.58 -14.81 -4.93
N HIS A 84 -7.89 -15.14 -6.02
CA HIS A 84 -7.19 -14.16 -6.85
C HIS A 84 -8.16 -13.14 -7.45
N VAL A 85 -9.22 -13.63 -8.09
CA VAL A 85 -10.21 -12.77 -8.76
C VAL A 85 -10.96 -11.91 -7.75
N PHE A 86 -11.37 -12.51 -6.63
CA PHE A 86 -12.05 -11.80 -5.54
C PHE A 86 -11.17 -10.71 -4.93
N HIS A 87 -9.89 -11.02 -4.68
CA HIS A 87 -8.91 -10.05 -4.20
C HIS A 87 -8.76 -8.87 -5.17
N HIS A 88 -8.47 -9.13 -6.45
CA HIS A 88 -8.27 -8.08 -7.46
C HIS A 88 -9.52 -7.19 -7.64
N ALA A 89 -10.72 -7.75 -7.60
CA ALA A 89 -11.96 -6.98 -7.66
C ALA A 89 -12.12 -6.04 -6.44
N ILE A 90 -11.91 -6.56 -5.23
CA ILE A 90 -12.08 -5.78 -4.00
C ILE A 90 -11.03 -4.68 -3.86
N VAL A 91 -9.76 -4.95 -4.17
CA VAL A 91 -8.72 -3.92 -4.00
C VAL A 91 -8.92 -2.71 -4.92
N ILE A 92 -9.57 -2.89 -6.08
CA ILE A 92 -9.95 -1.77 -6.98
C ILE A 92 -11.03 -0.91 -6.32
N VAL A 93 -12.10 -1.56 -5.83
CA VAL A 93 -13.19 -0.87 -5.12
C VAL A 93 -12.64 -0.13 -3.90
N MET A 94 -11.78 -0.78 -3.12
CA MET A 94 -11.14 -0.15 -1.95
C MET A 94 -10.29 1.06 -2.30
N SER A 95 -9.49 0.95 -3.36
CA SER A 95 -8.65 2.06 -3.82
C SER A 95 -9.49 3.25 -4.31
N PHE A 96 -10.67 3.00 -4.89
CA PHE A 96 -11.63 4.05 -5.24
C PHE A 96 -12.15 4.78 -3.99
N PHE A 97 -12.59 4.04 -2.97
CA PHE A 97 -13.05 4.63 -1.71
C PHE A 97 -11.95 5.43 -0.98
N TRP A 98 -10.68 5.04 -1.12
CA TRP A 98 -9.57 5.82 -0.54
C TRP A 98 -9.46 7.21 -1.14
N LEU A 99 -9.58 7.30 -2.47
CA LEU A 99 -9.49 8.56 -3.20
C LEU A 99 -10.70 9.45 -2.95
N GLU A 100 -11.90 8.89 -3.06
CA GLU A 100 -13.16 9.65 -2.94
C GLU A 100 -13.32 10.27 -1.54
N TYR A 101 -13.03 9.49 -0.49
CA TYR A 101 -13.24 9.92 0.91
C TYR A 101 -11.96 10.40 1.59
N VAL A 102 -10.85 10.51 0.86
CA VAL A 102 -9.55 10.95 1.38
C VAL A 102 -9.17 10.16 2.64
N GLN A 103 -9.14 8.83 2.49
CA GLN A 103 -8.94 7.95 3.64
C GLN A 103 -7.55 8.14 4.23
N SER A 104 -7.49 8.38 5.54
CA SER A 104 -6.25 8.66 6.29
C SER A 104 -5.12 7.64 6.11
N LEU A 105 -5.47 6.35 6.01
CA LEU A 105 -4.48 5.27 5.90
C LEU A 105 -3.93 5.04 4.48
N GLN A 106 -4.43 5.77 3.49
CA GLN A 106 -4.11 5.48 2.09
C GLN A 106 -2.62 5.56 1.79
N VAL A 107 -1.87 6.45 2.44
CA VAL A 107 -0.44 6.70 2.12
C VAL A 107 0.44 5.54 2.57
N ILE A 108 0.24 5.08 3.80
CA ILE A 108 1.00 3.95 4.35
C ILE A 108 0.67 2.68 3.58
N ALA A 109 -0.61 2.47 3.31
CA ALA A 109 -1.07 1.30 2.60
C ALA A 109 -0.61 1.30 1.13
N LEU A 110 -0.58 2.47 0.49
CA LEU A 110 0.04 2.70 -0.82
C LEU A 110 1.52 2.29 -0.80
N LEU A 111 2.33 2.92 0.06
CA LEU A 111 3.78 2.72 0.11
C LEU A 111 4.16 1.27 0.37
N THR A 112 3.47 0.63 1.31
CA THR A 112 3.74 -0.78 1.64
C THR A 112 3.29 -1.72 0.53
N ASN A 113 2.13 -1.47 -0.10
CA ASN A 113 1.67 -2.28 -1.22
C ASN A 113 2.61 -2.14 -2.42
N THR A 114 2.98 -0.92 -2.83
CA THR A 114 3.89 -0.69 -3.96
C THR A 114 5.27 -1.31 -3.73
N SER A 115 5.78 -1.27 -2.49
CA SER A 115 7.07 -1.87 -2.14
C SER A 115 7.04 -3.40 -2.30
N VAL A 116 5.99 -4.07 -1.80
CA VAL A 116 5.85 -5.52 -1.95
C VAL A 116 5.56 -5.93 -3.39
N HIS A 117 4.75 -5.14 -4.10
CA HIS A 117 4.48 -5.38 -5.52
C HIS A 117 5.76 -5.23 -6.36
N MET A 118 6.61 -4.24 -6.08
CA MET A 118 7.90 -4.08 -6.74
C MET A 118 8.78 -5.33 -6.57
N LEU A 119 8.85 -5.90 -5.36
CA LEU A 119 9.56 -7.15 -5.11
C LEU A 119 8.94 -8.36 -5.84
N MET A 120 7.62 -8.48 -5.82
CA MET A 120 6.88 -9.56 -6.47
C MET A 120 7.05 -9.55 -7.99
N TYR A 121 6.92 -8.38 -8.63
CA TYR A 121 7.12 -8.25 -10.07
C TYR A 121 8.57 -8.43 -10.49
N SER A 122 9.53 -7.99 -9.66
CA SER A 122 10.96 -8.27 -9.89
C SER A 122 11.23 -9.77 -9.90
N TYR A 123 10.61 -10.53 -8.99
CA TYR A 123 10.69 -12.00 -8.97
C TYR A 123 10.09 -12.63 -10.24
N TYR A 124 8.92 -12.16 -10.68
CA TYR A 124 8.31 -12.67 -11.91
C TYR A 124 9.13 -12.35 -13.16
N LEU A 125 9.72 -11.15 -13.23
CA LEU A 125 10.62 -10.78 -14.31
C LEU A 125 11.83 -11.72 -14.39
N MET A 126 12.47 -12.02 -13.24
CA MET A 126 13.57 -12.98 -13.18
C MET A 126 13.14 -14.39 -13.61
N CYS A 127 11.94 -14.83 -13.22
CA CYS A 127 11.38 -16.11 -13.68
C CYS A 127 11.18 -16.14 -15.21
N SER A 128 10.70 -15.05 -15.79
CA SER A 128 10.51 -14.90 -17.24
C SER A 128 11.82 -14.87 -18.02
N LEU A 129 12.91 -14.39 -17.40
CA LEU A 129 14.27 -14.45 -17.96
C LEU A 129 14.92 -15.84 -17.86
N GLY A 130 14.21 -16.85 -17.34
CA GLY A 130 14.69 -18.24 -17.25
C GLY A 130 15.45 -18.56 -15.97
N PHE A 131 15.68 -17.59 -15.08
CA PHE A 131 16.25 -17.85 -13.76
C PHE A 131 15.17 -18.43 -12.85
N LYS A 132 15.48 -19.51 -12.12
CA LYS A 132 14.61 -20.08 -11.08
C LYS A 132 15.09 -19.67 -9.69
N PRO A 133 14.78 -18.44 -9.22
CA PRO A 133 15.23 -17.98 -7.92
C PRO A 133 14.66 -18.86 -6.79
N PHE A 134 15.56 -19.39 -5.96
CA PHE A 134 15.23 -20.19 -4.77
C PHE A 134 14.44 -19.41 -3.70
N TRP A 135 14.34 -18.09 -3.85
CA TRP A 135 13.75 -17.15 -2.90
C TRP A 135 12.22 -17.02 -3.01
N LYS A 136 11.53 -17.97 -3.68
CA LYS A 136 10.06 -17.98 -3.82
C LYS A 136 9.32 -17.86 -2.48
N LYS A 137 9.83 -18.54 -1.44
CA LYS A 137 9.26 -18.48 -0.08
C LYS A 137 9.34 -17.08 0.53
N ILE A 138 10.37 -16.30 0.20
CA ILE A 138 10.56 -14.96 0.74
C ILE A 138 9.51 -14.01 0.16
N VAL A 139 9.21 -14.11 -1.13
CA VAL A 139 8.13 -13.32 -1.75
C VAL A 139 6.79 -13.59 -1.08
N THR A 140 6.45 -14.85 -0.81
CA THR A 140 5.19 -15.20 -0.11
C THR A 140 5.19 -14.73 1.35
N ASN A 141 6.32 -14.84 2.06
CA ASN A 141 6.43 -14.34 3.43
C ASN A 141 6.27 -12.81 3.49
N CYS A 142 6.85 -12.07 2.53
CA CYS A 142 6.68 -10.62 2.44
C CYS A 142 5.21 -10.21 2.24
N GLN A 143 4.44 -10.96 1.44
CA GLN A 143 3.01 -10.71 1.26
C GLN A 143 2.21 -10.91 2.56
N ILE A 144 2.53 -11.95 3.33
CA ILE A 144 1.88 -12.20 4.63
C ILE A 144 2.23 -11.08 5.63
N VAL A 145 3.50 -10.67 5.69
CA VAL A 145 3.93 -9.56 6.56
C VAL A 145 3.22 -8.26 6.19
N GLN A 146 3.02 -7.98 4.89
CA GLN A 146 2.28 -6.79 4.45
C GLN A 146 0.82 -6.78 4.91
N PHE A 147 0.15 -7.94 4.90
CA PHE A 147 -1.18 -8.04 5.48
C PHE A 147 -1.17 -7.77 7.00
N MET A 148 -0.26 -8.40 7.75
CA MET A 148 -0.14 -8.20 9.20
C MET A 148 0.15 -6.74 9.56
N PHE A 149 1.08 -6.11 8.84
CA PHE A 149 1.38 -4.69 9.01
C PHE A 149 0.16 -3.82 8.70
N SER A 150 -0.59 -4.11 7.63
CA SER A 150 -1.81 -3.37 7.29
C SER A 150 -2.87 -3.46 8.39
N PHE A 151 -3.06 -4.62 9.01
CA PHE A 151 -3.95 -4.79 10.16
C PHE A 151 -3.48 -4.00 11.39
N ALA A 152 -2.18 -4.04 11.70
CA ALA A 152 -1.60 -3.29 12.83
C ALA A 152 -1.80 -1.78 12.66
N VAL A 153 -1.55 -1.25 11.46
CA VAL A 153 -1.77 0.17 11.12
C VAL A 153 -3.25 0.54 11.19
N SER A 154 -4.14 -0.37 10.77
CA SER A 154 -5.59 -0.18 10.87
C SER A 154 -6.05 -0.07 12.34
N PHE A 155 -5.52 -0.92 13.23
CA PHE A 155 -5.79 -0.87 14.67
C PHE A 155 -5.25 0.42 15.30
N TYR A 156 -4.05 0.85 14.90
CA TYR A 156 -3.46 2.09 15.39
C TYR A 156 -4.28 3.33 14.99
N MET A 157 -4.82 3.37 13.77
CA MET A 157 -5.71 4.46 13.36
C MET A 157 -7.00 4.48 14.18
N LEU A 158 -7.58 3.31 14.47
CA LEU A 158 -8.75 3.22 15.34
C LEU A 158 -8.46 3.79 16.73
N TYR A 159 -7.29 3.47 17.30
CA TYR A 159 -6.84 4.04 18.57
C TYR A 159 -6.72 5.57 18.51
N LEU A 160 -6.12 6.11 17.45
CA LEU A 160 -6.01 7.57 17.25
C LEU A 160 -7.37 8.23 17.03
N HIS A 161 -8.32 7.57 16.37
CA HIS A 161 -9.67 8.09 16.16
C HIS A 161 -10.43 8.26 17.48
N PHE A 162 -10.33 7.29 18.39
CA PHE A 162 -11.01 7.36 19.70
C PHE A 162 -10.33 8.29 20.71
N ASN A 163 -9.01 8.45 20.65
CA ASN A 163 -8.26 9.34 21.57
C ASN A 163 -8.04 10.75 21.02
N GLY A 164 -8.45 11.04 19.77
CA GLY A 164 -8.22 12.30 19.08
C GLY A 164 -9.50 13.01 18.66
N THR A 165 -9.36 14.00 17.77
CA THR A 165 -10.48 14.80 17.22
C THR A 165 -11.23 14.12 16.07
N GLY A 166 -10.96 12.84 15.81
CA GLY A 166 -11.49 12.06 14.70
C GLY A 166 -10.68 12.23 13.40
N CYS A 167 -10.39 11.11 12.73
CA CYS A 167 -9.71 11.06 11.44
C CYS A 167 -10.69 11.17 10.27
N GLN A 168 -10.28 11.82 9.18
CA GLN A 168 -11.06 11.89 7.94
C GLN A 168 -11.22 10.51 7.29
N GLY A 169 -12.41 10.26 6.76
CA GLY A 169 -12.72 9.04 6.02
C GLY A 169 -13.07 7.84 6.92
N PHE A 170 -13.57 8.05 8.14
CA PHE A 170 -13.95 6.96 9.06
C PHE A 170 -14.93 5.95 8.43
N TRP A 171 -15.96 6.42 7.72
CA TRP A 171 -16.92 5.55 7.04
C TRP A 171 -16.28 4.71 5.93
N ALA A 172 -15.40 5.32 5.13
CA ALA A 172 -14.64 4.62 4.11
C ALA A 172 -13.66 3.61 4.71
N TRP A 173 -13.07 3.95 5.86
CA TRP A 173 -12.23 3.02 6.63
C TRP A 173 -13.02 1.83 7.15
N THR A 174 -14.22 2.03 7.71
CA THR A 174 -15.07 0.93 8.20
C THR A 174 -15.43 -0.03 7.07
N PHE A 175 -15.81 0.50 5.90
CA PHE A 175 -16.01 -0.30 4.69
C PHE A 175 -14.72 -1.05 4.32
N ASN A 176 -13.58 -0.37 4.29
CA ASN A 176 -12.28 -0.97 4.02
C ASN A 176 -11.89 -2.10 4.97
N ALA A 177 -12.12 -1.90 6.26
CA ALA A 177 -11.84 -2.88 7.31
C ALA A 177 -12.70 -4.13 7.12
N PHE A 178 -13.99 -3.96 6.79
CA PHE A 178 -14.91 -5.08 6.58
C PHE A 178 -14.47 -6.01 5.44
N PHE A 179 -14.13 -5.49 4.25
CA PHE A 179 -13.71 -6.40 3.18
C PHE A 179 -12.26 -6.88 3.36
N ASN A 180 -11.38 -6.10 4.00
CA ASN A 180 -10.05 -6.62 4.35
C ASN A 180 -10.15 -7.82 5.30
N ALA A 181 -11.04 -7.76 6.30
CA ALA A 181 -11.34 -8.89 7.17
C ALA A 181 -11.92 -10.08 6.38
N SER A 182 -12.86 -9.81 5.47
CA SER A 182 -13.43 -10.85 4.57
C SER A 182 -12.36 -11.55 3.72
N LEU A 183 -11.40 -10.78 3.19
CA LEU A 183 -10.25 -11.28 2.43
C LEU A 183 -9.33 -12.15 3.29
N LEU A 184 -9.04 -11.73 4.53
CA LEU A 184 -8.23 -12.50 5.46
C LEU A 184 -8.88 -13.84 5.78
N VAL A 185 -10.19 -13.87 6.05
CA VAL A 185 -10.94 -15.11 6.29
C VAL A 185 -10.84 -16.05 5.10
N LEU A 186 -10.99 -15.53 3.87
CA LEU A 186 -10.86 -16.32 2.65
C LEU A 186 -9.44 -16.89 2.48
N PHE A 187 -8.43 -16.09 2.79
CA PHE A 187 -7.02 -16.51 2.73
C PHE A 187 -6.71 -17.60 3.74
N VAL A 188 -7.14 -17.44 4.99
CA VAL A 188 -6.99 -18.46 6.04
C VAL A 188 -7.70 -19.74 5.65
N ASN A 189 -8.94 -19.68 5.15
CA ASN A 189 -9.69 -20.85 4.71
C ASN A 189 -8.94 -21.60 3.58
N PHE A 190 -8.43 -20.88 2.59
CA PHE A 190 -7.65 -21.48 1.50
C PHE A 190 -6.35 -22.13 2.00
N HIS A 191 -5.62 -21.45 2.89
CA HIS A 191 -4.40 -21.99 3.51
C HIS A 191 -4.68 -23.23 4.37
N CYS A 192 -5.72 -23.21 5.21
CA CYS A 192 -6.14 -24.36 6.01
C CYS A 192 -6.56 -25.54 5.13
N LYS A 193 -7.27 -25.29 4.03
CA LYS A 193 -7.66 -26.33 3.07
C LYS A 193 -6.43 -26.98 2.42
N GLN A 194 -5.48 -26.18 1.95
CA GLN A 194 -4.23 -26.69 1.38
C GLN A 194 -3.38 -27.45 2.41
N TYR A 195 -3.27 -26.92 3.64
CA TYR A 195 -2.53 -27.57 4.72
C TYR A 195 -3.13 -28.93 5.09
N ARG A 196 -4.46 -29.00 5.22
CA ARG A 196 -5.18 -30.25 5.51
C ARG A 196 -4.98 -31.27 4.39
N GLN A 197 -5.07 -30.84 3.13
CA GLN A 197 -4.85 -31.72 1.98
C GLN A 197 -3.43 -32.31 1.97
N ARG A 198 -2.40 -31.49 2.21
CA ARG A 198 -1.00 -31.97 2.33
C ARG A 198 -0.80 -32.95 3.48
N ARG A 199 -1.46 -32.71 4.62
CA ARG A 199 -1.40 -33.62 5.77
C ARG A 199 -2.02 -34.98 5.45
N SER A 200 -3.18 -35.01 4.77
CA SER A 200 -3.83 -36.24 4.33
C SER A 200 -2.98 -37.01 3.31
N GLU A 201 -2.36 -36.32 2.35
CA GLU A 201 -1.43 -36.94 1.39
C GLU A 201 -0.21 -37.55 2.09
N ASN A 202 0.39 -36.85 3.06
CA ASN A 202 1.51 -37.36 3.85
C ASN A 202 1.13 -38.59 4.69
N GLN A 203 -0.08 -38.61 5.27
CA GLN A 203 -0.59 -39.77 6.03
C GLN A 203 -0.82 -40.98 5.11
N LEU A 204 -1.45 -40.79 3.94
CA LEU A 204 -1.66 -41.85 2.96
C LEU A 204 -0.33 -42.43 2.45
N HIS A 205 0.69 -41.59 2.29
CA HIS A 205 2.01 -42.01 1.84
C HIS A 205 2.83 -42.74 2.93
N SER A 206 2.46 -42.58 4.21
CA SER A 206 2.98 -43.37 5.32
C SER A 206 2.34 -44.76 5.34
N THR A 207 1.01 -44.85 5.24
CA THR A 207 0.27 -46.13 5.25
C THR A 207 0.58 -47.04 4.05
N LYS A 208 0.98 -46.48 2.89
CA LYS A 208 1.39 -47.29 1.72
C LYS A 208 2.82 -47.84 1.81
N ARG A 209 3.60 -47.44 2.83
CA ARG A 209 5.00 -47.82 2.98
C ARG A 209 5.20 -48.94 4.01
N ASP A 210 4.13 -49.29 4.73
CA ASP A 210 4.00 -50.43 5.63
C ASP A 210 3.23 -51.57 4.92
#